data_AF-A0A412H1I1-F1
#
_entry.id   AF-A0A412H1I1-F1
#
_cell.length_a   1.000
_cell.length_b   1.000
_cell.length_c   1.000
_cell.angle_alpha   90.00
_cell.angle_beta   90.00
_cell.angle_gamma   90.00
#
_symmetry.space_group_name_H-M   'P 1'
#
loop_
_entity.id
_entity.type
_entity.pdbx_description
1 polymer ?
#
loop_
_entity_poly.entity_id
_entity_poly.type
_entity_poly.pdbx_seq_one_letter_code
_entity_poly.pdbx_strand_id
1 'polypeptide(L)'
;MNESTKQRLLAMKISNWESIPYSVGLQCPNGDDGSLMEGKSKVIGWCDTPKGLMKVCECQVCFSKFRYHGFHGSLEAFLNSLEEDIVYQEQGLEAWSELTLKRFKHEI
;
A
#
# COMPACT_ATOMS: atom_id res chain seq x y z
N MET A 1 -2.91 18.56 -2.65
CA MET A 1 -4.04 17.63 -2.59
C MET A 1 -5.36 18.39 -2.53
N ASN A 2 -6.38 17.98 -3.30
CA ASN A 2 -7.72 18.59 -3.22
C ASN A 2 -8.54 18.02 -2.04
N GLU A 3 -9.63 18.68 -1.67
CA GLU A 3 -10.42 18.32 -0.48
C GLU A 3 -11.09 16.93 -0.59
N SER A 4 -11.56 16.55 -1.78
CA SER A 4 -12.16 15.22 -2.02
C SER A 4 -11.13 14.11 -1.82
N THR A 5 -9.93 14.26 -2.39
CA THR A 5 -8.83 13.31 -2.19
C THR A 5 -8.44 13.24 -0.72
N LYS A 6 -8.31 14.39 -0.05
CA LYS A 6 -7.97 14.43 1.38
C LYS A 6 -8.98 13.66 2.23
N GLN A 7 -10.28 13.85 1.99
CA GLN A 7 -11.34 13.12 2.69
C GLN A 7 -11.27 11.61 2.43
N ARG A 8 -11.05 11.19 1.17
CA ARG A 8 -10.82 9.78 0.83
C ARG A 8 -9.65 9.20 1.62
N LEU A 9 -8.49 9.87 1.63
CA LEU A 9 -7.31 9.35 2.33
C LEU A 9 -7.50 9.33 3.86
N LEU A 10 -8.16 10.33 4.44
CA LEU A 10 -8.49 10.33 5.87
C LEU A 10 -9.40 9.16 6.25
N ALA A 11 -10.36 8.80 5.39
CA ALA A 11 -11.24 7.65 5.59
C ALA A 11 -10.51 6.29 5.54
N MET A 12 -9.29 6.24 4.98
CA MET A 12 -8.45 5.04 4.95
C MET A 12 -7.65 4.81 6.25
N LYS A 13 -7.88 5.62 7.29
CA LYS A 13 -7.23 5.42 8.59
C LYS A 13 -7.72 4.13 9.25
N ILE A 14 -6.78 3.29 9.68
CA ILE A 14 -7.00 2.04 10.39
C ILE A 14 -6.67 2.26 11.87
N SER A 15 -7.68 2.13 12.72
CA SER A 15 -7.56 2.38 14.17
C SER A 15 -7.01 1.18 14.94
N ASN A 16 -7.24 -0.05 14.49
CA ASN A 16 -6.80 -1.30 15.13
C ASN A 16 -5.45 -1.79 14.58
N TRP A 17 -4.46 -0.91 14.54
CA TRP A 17 -3.16 -1.20 13.93
C TRP A 17 -2.31 -2.18 14.74
N GLU A 18 -2.63 -2.37 16.02
CA GLU A 18 -1.92 -3.27 16.94
C GLU A 18 -2.02 -4.73 16.49
N SER A 19 -3.10 -5.10 15.79
CA SER A 19 -3.25 -6.44 15.19
C SER A 19 -2.51 -6.61 13.87
N ILE A 20 -1.92 -5.54 13.33
CA ILE A 20 -1.21 -5.56 12.04
C ILE A 20 0.30 -5.59 12.30
N PRO A 21 1.01 -6.66 11.87
CA PRO A 21 2.44 -6.80 12.13
C PRO A 21 3.24 -5.72 11.41
N TYR A 22 4.30 -5.25 12.07
CA TYR A 22 5.26 -4.33 11.47
C TYR A 22 6.25 -5.11 10.60
N SER A 23 6.49 -4.64 9.38
CA SER A 23 7.56 -5.12 8.51
C SER A 23 8.72 -4.12 8.51
N VAL A 24 9.94 -4.63 8.70
CA VAL A 24 11.18 -3.83 8.72
C VAL A 24 11.52 -3.28 7.32
N GLY A 25 10.98 -3.90 6.26
CA GLY A 25 11.17 -3.47 4.87
C GLY A 25 9.87 -3.36 4.10
N LEU A 26 9.98 -3.17 2.79
CA LEU A 26 8.86 -3.20 1.84
C LEU A 26 8.41 -4.63 1.49
N GLN A 27 8.79 -5.62 2.31
CA GLN A 27 8.59 -7.05 2.05
C GLN A 27 7.43 -7.59 2.88
N CYS A 28 6.69 -8.54 2.31
CA CYS A 28 5.70 -9.29 3.03
C CYS A 28 6.35 -10.08 4.18
N PRO A 29 5.68 -10.19 5.34
CA PRO A 29 6.18 -11.00 6.46
C PRO A 29 6.32 -12.51 6.18
N ASN A 30 5.65 -13.03 5.13
CA ASN A 30 5.64 -14.47 4.82
C ASN A 30 6.76 -14.94 3.87
N GLY A 31 7.69 -14.07 3.47
CA GLY A 31 8.83 -14.41 2.60
C GLY A 31 8.88 -13.58 1.30
N ASP A 32 9.95 -13.75 0.52
CA ASP A 32 10.35 -12.93 -0.65
C ASP A 32 9.35 -13.02 -1.83
N ASP A 33 8.17 -12.44 -1.63
CA ASP A 33 7.09 -12.31 -2.60
C ASP A 33 7.08 -10.91 -3.21
N GLY A 34 8.25 -10.27 -3.27
CA GLY A 34 8.58 -9.01 -3.93
C GLY A 34 8.03 -7.75 -3.25
N SER A 35 8.84 -6.69 -3.37
CA SER A 35 8.59 -5.44 -2.67
C SER A 35 7.33 -4.73 -3.15
N LEU A 36 6.87 -3.72 -2.39
CA LEU A 36 5.90 -2.72 -2.85
C LEU A 36 6.20 -2.14 -4.25
N MET A 37 7.48 -2.05 -4.62
CA MET A 37 7.92 -1.53 -5.92
C MET A 37 7.72 -2.52 -7.08
N GLU A 38 7.51 -3.81 -6.79
CA GLU A 38 7.25 -4.82 -7.82
C GLU A 38 5.75 -5.04 -8.08
N GLY A 39 4.88 -4.24 -7.46
CA GLY A 39 3.42 -4.36 -7.59
C GLY A 39 2.81 -5.53 -6.83
N LYS A 40 3.59 -6.25 -6.02
CA LYS A 40 3.14 -7.45 -5.29
C LYS A 40 2.56 -7.15 -3.90
N SER A 41 2.63 -5.90 -3.45
CA SER A 41 1.94 -5.40 -2.26
C SER A 41 1.17 -4.12 -2.61
N LYS A 42 -0.02 -3.97 -2.06
CA LYS A 42 -0.92 -2.82 -2.31
C LYS A 42 -1.14 -2.03 -1.03
N VAL A 43 -1.11 -0.71 -1.10
CA VAL A 43 -1.53 0.15 0.00
C VAL A 43 -3.04 0.05 0.18
N ILE A 44 -3.48 -0.32 1.38
CA ILE A 44 -4.90 -0.46 1.74
C ILE A 44 -5.35 0.57 2.77
N GLY A 45 -4.40 1.29 3.38
CA GLY A 45 -4.69 2.34 4.34
C GLY A 45 -3.46 2.84 5.06
N TRP A 46 -3.68 3.48 6.20
CA TRP A 46 -2.63 4.00 7.06
C TRP A 46 -3.04 3.95 8.52
N CYS A 47 -2.07 4.04 9.43
CA CYS A 47 -2.32 4.09 10.85
C CYS A 47 -1.43 5.13 11.53
N ASP A 48 -1.87 5.57 12.69
CA ASP A 48 -1.17 6.52 13.54
C ASP A 48 -0.69 5.77 14.77
N THR A 49 0.62 5.60 14.89
CA THR A 49 1.25 4.79 15.93
C THR A 49 2.09 5.68 16.84
N PRO A 50 2.48 5.22 18.05
CA PRO A 50 3.44 5.94 18.89
C PRO A 50 4.81 6.16 18.23
N LYS A 51 5.09 5.47 17.12
CA LYS A 51 6.31 5.61 16.31
C LYS A 51 6.07 6.42 15.04
N GLY A 52 4.96 7.15 14.93
CA GLY A 52 4.61 7.98 13.78
C GLY A 52 3.56 7.36 12.87
N LEU A 53 3.29 8.05 11.77
CA LEU A 53 2.32 7.67 10.75
C LEU A 53 2.90 6.54 9.90
N MET A 54 2.14 5.47 9.69
CA MET A 54 2.60 4.29 8.95
C MET A 54 1.62 3.92 7.84
N LYS A 55 2.15 3.50 6.70
CA LYS A 55 1.36 2.94 5.61
C LYS A 55 1.01 1.49 5.96
N VAL A 56 -0.20 1.07 5.58
CA VAL A 56 -0.68 -0.30 5.76
C VAL A 56 -0.86 -0.91 4.38
N CYS A 57 -0.23 -2.07 4.19
CA CYS A 57 -0.24 -2.80 2.95
C CYS A 57 -0.84 -4.18 3.10
N GLU A 58 -1.29 -4.72 1.97
CA GLU A 58 -1.69 -6.10 1.81
C GLU A 58 -0.90 -6.72 0.65
N CYS A 59 -0.25 -7.84 0.93
CA CYS A 59 0.40 -8.65 -0.09
C CYS A 59 -0.66 -9.21 -1.06
N GLN A 60 -0.44 -9.06 -2.36
CA GLN A 60 -1.36 -9.56 -3.39
C GLN A 60 -1.19 -11.06 -3.69
N VAL A 61 -0.19 -11.72 -3.09
CA VAL A 61 0.07 -13.15 -3.22
C VAL A 61 -0.56 -13.93 -2.06
N CYS A 62 -0.21 -13.58 -0.82
CA CYS A 62 -0.67 -14.30 0.37
C CYS A 62 -1.71 -13.55 1.22
N PHE A 63 -2.13 -12.35 0.79
CA PHE A 63 -3.17 -11.52 1.44
C PHE A 63 -2.88 -11.13 2.89
N SER A 64 -1.63 -11.30 3.32
CA SER A 64 -1.20 -10.88 4.64
C SER A 64 -1.08 -9.36 4.70
N LYS A 65 -1.61 -8.78 5.77
CA LYS A 65 -1.53 -7.35 6.04
C LYS A 65 -0.31 -7.04 6.87
N PHE A 66 0.34 -5.92 6.57
CA PHE A 66 1.48 -5.44 7.34
C PHE A 66 1.54 -3.92 7.32
N ARG A 67 2.14 -3.33 8.35
CA ARG A 67 2.42 -1.90 8.43
C ARG A 67 3.92 -1.66 8.24
N TYR A 68 4.27 -0.60 7.52
CA TYR A 68 5.67 -0.27 7.25
C TYR A 68 5.87 1.25 7.25
N HIS A 69 7.14 1.63 7.42
CA HIS A 69 7.67 3.00 7.39
C HIS A 69 7.00 3.97 8.38
N GLY A 70 7.69 4.26 9.50
CA GLY A 70 7.30 5.36 10.39
C GLY A 70 7.67 6.71 9.76
N PHE A 71 6.68 7.50 9.40
CA PHE A 71 6.83 8.87 8.94
C PHE A 71 6.61 9.83 10.12
N HIS A 72 7.60 10.67 10.40
CA HIS A 72 7.62 11.59 11.54
C HIS A 72 7.36 13.07 11.13
N GLY A 73 6.81 13.31 9.95
CA GLY A 73 6.41 14.65 9.48
C GLY A 73 4.95 14.99 9.76
N SER A 74 4.44 16.03 9.08
CA SER A 74 3.03 16.42 9.21
C SER A 74 2.11 15.38 8.57
N LEU A 75 0.87 15.29 9.08
CA LEU A 75 -0.18 14.47 8.46
C LEU A 75 -0.37 14.82 6.98
N GLU A 76 -0.33 16.10 6.63
CA GLU A 76 -0.46 16.54 5.24
C GLU A 76 0.65 15.99 4.34
N ALA A 77 1.91 16.07 4.77
CA ALA A 77 3.03 15.53 4.01
C ALA A 77 2.94 14.00 3.86
N PHE A 78 2.49 13.32 4.91
CA PHE A 78 2.23 11.89 4.87
C PHE A 78 1.12 11.53 3.87
N LEU A 79 0.00 12.25 3.89
CA LEU A 79 -1.12 12.01 2.98
C LEU A 79 -0.73 12.26 1.52
N ASN A 80 0.11 13.27 1.23
CA ASN A 80 0.64 13.48 -0.12
C ASN A 80 1.48 12.27 -0.58
N SER A 81 2.36 11.76 0.28
CA SER A 81 3.15 10.56 -0.04
C SER A 81 2.29 9.29 -0.17
N LEU A 82 1.18 9.22 0.56
CA LEU A 82 0.21 8.13 0.44
C LEU A 82 -0.54 8.19 -0.91
N GLU A 83 -0.92 9.40 -1.35
CA GLU A 83 -1.55 9.64 -2.66
C GLU A 83 -0.63 9.19 -3.80
N GLU A 84 0.65 9.59 -3.77
CA GLU A 84 1.65 9.21 -4.77
C GLU A 84 1.79 7.69 -4.92
N ASP A 85 1.89 6.95 -3.80
CA ASP A 85 1.97 5.49 -3.82
C ASP A 85 0.71 4.85 -4.41
N ILE A 86 -0.48 5.35 -4.04
CA ILE A 86 -1.76 4.84 -4.54
C ILE A 86 -1.87 5.06 -6.04
N VAL A 87 -1.55 6.27 -6.53
CA VAL A 87 -1.58 6.59 -7.96
C VAL A 87 -0.59 5.73 -8.74
N TYR A 88 0.63 5.56 -8.22
CA TYR A 88 1.64 4.70 -8.83
C TYR A 88 1.16 3.23 -8.92
N GLN A 89 0.54 2.72 -7.86
CA GLN A 89 -0.02 1.37 -7.83
C GLN A 89 -1.21 1.20 -8.75
N GLU A 90 -2.11 2.18 -8.86
CA GLU A 90 -3.25 2.15 -9.79
C GLU A 90 -2.75 2.12 -11.25
N GLN A 91 -1.76 2.93 -11.61
CA GLN A 91 -1.15 2.92 -12.96
C GLN A 91 -0.39 1.61 -13.25
N GLY A 92 0.34 1.08 -12.26
CA GLY A 92 1.02 -0.21 -12.38
C GLY A 92 0.03 -1.37 -12.52
N LEU A 93 -1.09 -1.35 -11.80
CA LEU A 93 -2.16 -2.35 -11.89
C LEU A 93 -2.80 -2.39 -13.28
N GLU A 94 -3.02 -1.24 -13.93
CA GLU A 94 -3.50 -1.21 -15.31
C GLU A 94 -2.53 -1.97 -16.24
N ALA A 95 -1.23 -1.67 -16.16
CA ALA A 95 -0.21 -2.36 -16.97
C ALA A 95 -0.13 -3.86 -16.66
N TRP A 96 -0.19 -4.27 -15.38
CA TRP A 96 -0.22 -5.67 -14.99
C TRP A 96 -1.49 -6.39 -15.46
N SER A 97 -2.65 -5.74 -15.39
CA SER A 97 -3.92 -6.30 -15.85
C SER A 97 -3.90 -6.56 -17.36
N GLU A 98 -3.32 -5.65 -18.16
CA GLU A 98 -3.15 -5.81 -19.59
C GLU A 98 -2.19 -6.96 -19.94
N LEU A 99 -1.06 -7.05 -19.24
CA LEU A 99 -0.08 -8.12 -19.43
C LEU A 99 -0.67 -9.49 -19.05
N THR A 100 -1.43 -9.54 -17.96
CA THR A 100 -2.11 -10.75 -17.49
C THR A 100 -3.21 -11.16 -18.49
N LEU A 101 -4.04 -10.23 -18.95
CA LEU A 101 -5.05 -10.48 -19.98
C LEU A 101 -4.44 -10.95 -21.31
N LYS A 102 -3.32 -10.37 -21.74
CA LYS A 102 -2.58 -10.84 -22.93
C LYS A 102 -2.07 -12.27 -22.73
N ARG A 103 -1.50 -12.57 -21.56
CA ARG A 103 -1.00 -13.92 -21.24
C ARG A 103 -2.11 -14.97 -21.26
N PHE A 104 -3.27 -14.68 -20.66
CA PHE A 104 -4.43 -15.59 -20.71
C PHE A 104 -5.07 -15.72 -22.11
N LYS A 105 -4.96 -14.70 -22.96
CA LYS A 105 -5.47 -14.76 -24.35
C LYS A 105 -4.58 -15.55 -25.32
N HIS A 106 -3.33 -15.79 -24.97
CA HIS A 106 -2.37 -16.55 -25.78
C HIS A 106 -2.20 -18.02 -25.34
N GLU A 107 -2.96 -18.47 -24.34
CA GLU A 107 -3.02 -19.88 -23.90
C GLU A 107 -4.40 -20.52 -24.19
N ILE A 108 -4.89 -20.41 -25.43
CA ILE A 108 -5.92 -21.30 -26.00
C ILE A 108 -5.45 -21.79 -27.36
#